data_AF-E4YVB2-F1
#
_entry.id   AF-E4YVB2-F1
#
_cell.length_a   1.000
_cell.length_b   1.000
_cell.length_c   1.000
_cell.angle_alpha   90.00
_cell.angle_beta   90.00
_cell.angle_gamma   90.00
#
_symmetry.space_group_name_H-M   'P 1'
#
loop_
_entity.id
_entity.type
_entity.pdbx_description
1 polymer ?
#
loop_
_entity_poly.entity_id
_entity_poly.type
_entity_poly.pdbx_seq_one_letter_code
_entity_poly.pdbx_strand_id
1 'polypeptide(L)'
;MRFCLSAMEWAFLQSQLEEFWRAAKTTFQAWKASILLDLVKTYNVDYQTPDSAGTATAYLTGIKGNYGTVGITAAGRRGDCSSQLGNEVQSVLEKAKAAGKSVGFVTTTYVNHASPSGVFGKSAERTWYSDKRMANLKNCKDLALQLFEHDDIDVIMGGGKEWFVDRLDQRDLIQVI
;
A
#
# COMPACT_ATOMS: atom_id res chain seq x y z
N MET A 1 18.59 5.61 -39.18
CA MET A 1 18.17 4.23 -39.49
C MET A 1 16.71 4.08 -39.09
N ARG A 2 15.80 3.85 -40.06
CA ARG A 2 14.40 3.51 -39.77
C ARG A 2 14.33 2.00 -39.56
N PHE A 3 14.02 1.55 -38.34
CA PHE A 3 13.62 0.17 -38.10
C PHE A 3 12.22 0.00 -38.71
N CYS A 4 12.14 -0.57 -39.91
CA CYS A 4 10.90 -1.01 -40.50
C CYS A 4 10.68 -2.44 -40.01
N LEU A 5 9.93 -2.59 -38.90
CA LEU A 5 9.50 -3.92 -38.46
C LEU A 5 8.68 -4.55 -39.59
N SER A 6 9.02 -5.79 -39.93
CA SER A 6 8.34 -6.57 -40.96
C SER A 6 6.88 -6.81 -40.57
N ALA A 7 6.00 -7.04 -41.55
CA ALA A 7 4.60 -7.34 -41.30
C ALA A 7 4.40 -8.55 -40.35
N MET A 8 5.36 -9.48 -40.33
CA MET A 8 5.36 -10.64 -39.42
C MET A 8 5.67 -10.26 -37.97
N GLU A 9 6.59 -9.33 -37.72
CA GLU A 9 6.90 -8.84 -36.37
C GLU A 9 5.73 -8.03 -35.78
N TRP A 10 5.03 -7.27 -36.62
CA TRP A 10 3.79 -6.58 -36.23
C TRP A 10 2.66 -7.55 -35.90
N ALA A 11 2.47 -8.59 -36.70
CA ALA A 11 1.46 -9.62 -36.43
C ALA A 11 1.76 -10.37 -35.12
N PHE A 12 3.04 -10.64 -34.84
CA PHE A 12 3.47 -11.26 -33.58
C PHE A 12 3.20 -10.33 -32.39
N LEU A 13 3.60 -9.06 -32.45
CA LEU A 13 3.32 -8.09 -31.39
C LEU A 13 1.82 -7.90 -31.15
N GLN A 14 1.03 -7.86 -32.23
CA GLN A 14 -0.41 -7.72 -32.16
C GLN A 14 -1.06 -8.99 -31.58
N SER A 15 -0.55 -10.19 -31.88
CA SER A 15 -1.02 -11.43 -31.24
C SER A 15 -0.74 -11.46 -29.73
N GLN A 16 0.44 -10.97 -29.30
CA GLN A 16 0.80 -10.88 -27.90
C GLN A 16 -0.08 -9.85 -27.16
N LEU A 17 -0.38 -8.72 -27.80
CA LEU A 17 -1.33 -7.73 -27.29
C LEU A 17 -2.74 -8.28 -27.19
N GLU A 18 -3.22 -9.02 -28.19
CA GLU A 18 -4.56 -9.64 -28.16
C GLU A 18 -4.68 -10.75 -27.10
N GLU A 19 -3.63 -11.54 -26.87
CA GLU A 19 -3.57 -12.50 -25.77
C GLU A 19 -3.60 -11.79 -24.41
N PHE A 20 -2.84 -10.71 -24.26
CA PHE A 20 -2.87 -9.87 -23.07
C PHE A 20 -4.26 -9.25 -22.84
N TRP A 21 -4.92 -8.76 -23.90
CA TRP A 21 -6.28 -8.23 -23.82
C TRP A 21 -7.31 -9.31 -23.49
N ARG A 22 -7.15 -10.53 -24.00
CA ARG A 22 -7.99 -11.68 -23.64
C ARG A 22 -7.81 -12.06 -22.17
N ALA A 23 -6.57 -12.09 -21.68
CA ALA A 23 -6.26 -12.34 -20.28
C ALA A 23 -6.79 -11.25 -19.33
N ALA A 24 -6.80 -9.98 -19.77
CA ALA A 24 -7.40 -8.89 -19.00
C ALA A 24 -8.95 -8.97 -18.97
N LYS A 25 -9.57 -9.43 -20.06
CA LYS A 25 -11.02 -9.65 -20.13
C LYS A 25 -11.48 -10.82 -19.26
N THR A 26 -10.64 -11.84 -19.06
CA THR A 26 -10.97 -12.98 -18.17
C THR A 26 -10.93 -12.61 -16.68
N THR A 27 -10.12 -11.64 -16.24
CA THR A 27 -10.03 -11.24 -14.83
C THR A 27 -11.30 -10.54 -14.30
N PHE A 28 -11.97 -9.73 -15.12
CA PHE A 28 -13.25 -9.10 -14.73
C PHE A 28 -14.40 -10.12 -14.67
N GLN A 29 -14.36 -11.14 -15.54
CA GLN A 29 -15.31 -12.26 -15.51
C GLN A 29 -15.05 -13.20 -14.33
N ALA A 30 -13.79 -13.40 -13.92
CA ALA A 30 -13.43 -14.23 -12.78
C ALA A 30 -14.03 -13.72 -11.46
N TRP A 31 -14.06 -12.41 -11.21
CA TRP A 31 -14.74 -11.84 -10.03
C TRP A 31 -16.25 -12.11 -10.04
N LYS A 32 -16.91 -11.96 -11.21
CA LYS A 32 -18.34 -12.27 -11.37
C LYS A 32 -18.68 -13.74 -11.21
N ALA A 33 -17.72 -14.64 -11.44
CA ALA A 33 -17.88 -16.08 -11.27
C ALA A 33 -17.71 -16.54 -9.82
N SER A 34 -17.45 -15.63 -8.87
CA SER A 34 -17.37 -15.97 -7.45
C SER A 34 -18.71 -16.49 -6.95
N ILE A 35 -18.69 -17.67 -6.33
CA ILE A 35 -19.88 -18.29 -5.73
C ILE A 35 -20.33 -17.60 -4.44
N LEU A 36 -19.52 -16.71 -3.88
CA LEU A 36 -19.81 -15.95 -2.65
C LEU A 36 -19.80 -14.45 -2.94
N LEU A 37 -20.87 -13.77 -2.53
CA LEU A 37 -21.05 -12.32 -2.63
C LEU A 37 -21.63 -11.80 -1.31
N ASP A 38 -21.06 -10.73 -0.78
CA ASP A 38 -21.55 -10.07 0.43
C ASP A 38 -21.38 -8.55 0.34
N LEU A 39 -22.12 -7.82 1.17
CA LEU A 39 -22.08 -6.37 1.29
C LEU A 39 -21.27 -5.95 2.52
N VAL A 40 -20.29 -5.08 2.31
CA VAL A 40 -19.40 -4.60 3.39
C VAL A 40 -19.75 -3.16 3.76
N LYS A 41 -19.95 -2.90 5.05
CA LYS A 41 -20.20 -1.55 5.60
C LYS A 41 -18.89 -0.81 5.85
N THR A 42 -18.59 0.17 5.00
CA THR A 42 -17.25 0.78 4.88
C THR A 42 -16.96 1.98 5.79
N TYR A 43 -17.93 2.51 6.53
CA TYR A 43 -17.75 3.69 7.40
C TYR A 43 -16.51 3.57 8.32
N ASN A 44 -15.77 4.67 8.51
CA ASN A 44 -14.74 4.78 9.55
C ASN A 44 -15.40 5.09 10.89
N VAL A 45 -14.67 4.93 12.00
CA VAL A 45 -15.26 5.14 13.34
C VAL A 45 -15.80 6.57 13.51
N ASP A 46 -15.13 7.55 12.92
CA ASP A 46 -15.41 8.98 13.03
C ASP A 46 -16.08 9.59 11.77
N TYR A 47 -16.15 8.87 10.64
CA TYR A 47 -16.76 9.35 9.39
C TYR A 47 -17.64 8.30 8.70
N GLN A 48 -18.83 8.73 8.26
CA GLN A 48 -19.75 7.88 7.48
C GLN A 48 -19.22 7.57 6.07
N THR A 49 -18.68 8.59 5.38
CA THR A 49 -17.97 8.42 4.11
C THR A 49 -16.48 8.24 4.43
N PRO A 50 -15.93 7.03 4.27
CA PRO A 50 -14.59 6.74 4.72
C PRO A 50 -13.51 7.25 3.76
N ASP A 51 -12.26 7.20 4.21
CA ASP A 51 -11.08 7.34 3.36
C ASP A 51 -10.37 6.00 3.12
N SER A 52 -9.36 6.01 2.25
CA SER A 52 -8.55 4.82 1.95
C SER A 52 -7.76 4.30 3.14
N ALA A 53 -7.32 5.15 4.07
CA ALA A 53 -6.45 4.76 5.19
C ALA A 53 -7.21 4.02 6.29
N GLY A 54 -8.32 4.59 6.76
CA GLY A 54 -9.13 3.93 7.78
C GLY A 54 -9.77 2.64 7.27
N THR A 55 -10.12 2.58 5.97
CA THR A 55 -10.62 1.34 5.35
C THR A 55 -9.52 0.29 5.17
N ALA A 56 -8.31 0.68 4.75
CA ALA A 56 -7.15 -0.21 4.70
C ALA A 56 -6.87 -0.85 6.06
N THR A 57 -6.90 -0.05 7.12
CA THR A 57 -6.80 -0.56 8.49
C THR A 57 -7.90 -1.59 8.77
N ALA A 58 -9.15 -1.32 8.39
CA ALA A 58 -10.25 -2.26 8.60
C ALA A 58 -10.08 -3.60 7.87
N TYR A 59 -9.85 -3.60 6.55
CA TYR A 59 -9.81 -4.86 5.79
C TYR A 59 -8.47 -5.61 5.88
N LEU A 60 -7.37 -4.95 6.29
CA LEU A 60 -6.06 -5.59 6.44
C LEU A 60 -5.75 -6.01 7.87
N THR A 61 -6.33 -5.36 8.88
CA THR A 61 -6.03 -5.66 10.30
C THR A 61 -7.22 -6.29 11.03
N GLY A 62 -8.43 -6.07 10.52
CA GLY A 62 -9.70 -6.49 11.15
C GLY A 62 -10.26 -5.48 12.15
N ILE A 63 -9.63 -4.31 12.32
CA ILE A 63 -10.04 -3.27 13.28
C ILE A 63 -10.33 -1.97 12.52
N LYS A 64 -11.49 -1.34 12.78
CA LYS A 64 -11.80 -0.03 12.18
C LYS A 64 -10.95 1.07 12.83
N GLY A 65 -10.29 1.86 11.99
CA GLY A 65 -9.57 3.07 12.39
C GLY A 65 -10.37 4.35 12.15
N ASN A 66 -9.76 5.47 12.54
CA ASN A 66 -10.25 6.81 12.22
C ASN A 66 -9.83 7.23 10.81
N TYR A 67 -10.56 8.19 10.23
CA TYR A 67 -10.24 8.78 8.94
C TYR A 67 -8.79 9.27 8.91
N GLY A 68 -8.06 8.91 7.85
CA GLY A 68 -6.69 9.37 7.61
C GLY A 68 -5.61 8.72 8.50
N THR A 69 -5.98 7.77 9.37
CA THR A 69 -5.04 6.98 10.17
C THR A 69 -4.76 5.63 9.51
N VAL A 70 -3.54 5.11 9.65
CA VAL A 70 -3.08 3.87 9.03
C VAL A 70 -2.59 2.92 10.11
N GLY A 71 -3.16 1.71 10.21
CA GLY A 71 -2.62 0.64 11.05
C GLY A 71 -2.66 0.93 12.54
N ILE A 72 -3.53 1.84 13.00
CA ILE A 72 -3.76 2.12 14.43
C ILE A 72 -5.26 2.06 14.75
N THR A 73 -5.59 1.81 16.02
CA THR A 73 -6.98 1.81 16.52
C THR A 73 -7.60 3.21 16.46
N ALA A 74 -8.92 3.29 16.63
CA ALA A 74 -9.64 4.56 16.74
C ALA A 74 -9.33 5.39 18.01
N ALA A 75 -8.54 4.86 18.95
CA ALA A 75 -8.00 5.67 20.05
C ALA A 75 -6.83 6.56 19.57
N GLY A 76 -6.15 6.19 18.48
CA GLY A 76 -5.19 7.04 17.78
C GLY A 76 -5.88 8.20 17.07
N ARG A 77 -5.39 9.42 17.28
CA ARG A 77 -5.97 10.65 16.74
C ARG A 77 -5.21 11.12 15.51
N ARG A 78 -5.95 11.48 14.47
CA ARG A 78 -5.37 11.94 13.22
C ARG A 78 -4.44 13.14 13.44
N GLY A 79 -3.22 13.07 12.91
CA GLY A 79 -2.22 14.13 13.00
C GLY A 79 -1.50 14.25 14.36
N ASP A 80 -1.93 13.52 15.37
CA ASP A 80 -1.25 13.46 16.67
C ASP A 80 -0.30 12.25 16.70
N CYS A 81 0.97 12.51 16.39
CA CYS A 81 2.05 11.54 16.42
C CYS A 81 2.12 10.77 17.76
N SER A 82 1.93 11.46 18.88
CA SER A 82 2.06 10.84 20.21
C SER A 82 0.97 9.79 20.48
N SER A 83 -0.20 9.94 19.85
CA SER A 83 -1.33 9.03 19.98
C SER A 83 -1.17 7.72 19.22
N GLN A 84 -0.12 7.55 18.42
CA GLN A 84 0.16 6.29 17.73
C GLN A 84 0.61 5.19 18.69
N LEU A 85 1.44 5.58 19.66
CA LEU A 85 2.10 4.64 20.56
C LEU A 85 1.06 3.92 21.43
N GLY A 86 1.09 2.58 21.39
CA GLY A 86 0.16 1.72 22.10
C GLY A 86 -1.18 1.49 21.39
N ASN A 87 -1.37 2.11 20.22
CA ASN A 87 -2.57 1.94 19.39
C ASN A 87 -2.29 1.18 18.10
N GLU A 88 -1.08 0.64 17.90
CA GLU A 88 -0.70 -0.14 16.72
C GLU A 88 -1.52 -1.43 16.61
N VAL A 89 -1.97 -1.75 15.40
CA VAL A 89 -2.70 -2.98 15.11
C VAL A 89 -1.98 -3.83 14.08
N GLN A 90 -1.89 -5.12 14.34
CA GLN A 90 -1.17 -6.05 13.45
C GLN A 90 -1.99 -6.39 12.21
N SER A 91 -1.39 -6.27 11.03
CA SER A 91 -1.98 -6.59 9.74
C SER A 91 -1.98 -8.10 9.47
N VAL A 92 -2.77 -8.53 8.49
CA VAL A 92 -2.76 -9.90 7.97
C VAL A 92 -1.42 -10.28 7.35
N LEU A 93 -0.69 -9.30 6.79
CA LEU A 93 0.63 -9.52 6.22
C LEU A 93 1.64 -9.83 7.33
N GLU A 94 1.67 -9.01 8.37
CA GLU A 94 2.53 -9.21 9.54
C GLU A 94 2.20 -10.55 10.23
N LYS A 95 0.92 -10.91 10.33
CA LYS A 95 0.48 -12.23 10.86
C LYS A 95 0.95 -13.39 9.97
N ALA A 96 0.84 -13.25 8.65
CA ALA A 96 1.29 -14.27 7.70
C ALA A 96 2.81 -14.46 7.76
N LYS A 97 3.57 -13.37 7.87
CA LYS A 97 5.03 -13.42 7.99
C LYS A 97 5.49 -14.04 9.31
N ALA A 98 4.84 -13.69 10.42
CA ALA A 98 5.06 -14.33 11.72
C ALA A 98 4.76 -15.84 11.69
N ALA A 99 3.88 -16.30 10.79
CA ALA A 99 3.60 -17.72 10.54
C ALA A 99 4.57 -18.38 9.54
N GLY A 100 5.67 -17.72 9.17
CA GLY A 100 6.70 -18.24 8.27
C GLY A 100 6.29 -18.30 6.79
N LYS A 101 5.27 -17.54 6.37
CA LYS A 101 4.85 -17.46 4.96
C LYS A 101 5.59 -16.36 4.23
N SER A 102 5.79 -16.55 2.92
CA SER A 102 6.20 -15.46 2.04
C SER A 102 5.08 -14.43 1.92
N VAL A 103 5.44 -13.16 1.91
CA VAL A 103 4.54 -12.02 1.89
C VAL A 103 5.00 -10.96 0.92
N GLY A 104 4.06 -10.20 0.38
CA GLY A 104 4.35 -9.09 -0.50
C GLY A 104 3.08 -8.36 -0.90
N PHE A 105 3.25 -7.17 -1.47
CA PHE A 105 2.13 -6.39 -1.99
C PHE A 105 2.50 -5.69 -3.30
N VAL A 106 1.49 -5.49 -4.13
CA VAL A 106 1.61 -4.86 -5.44
C VAL A 106 0.56 -3.76 -5.51
N THR A 107 0.97 -2.57 -5.97
CA THR A 107 0.08 -1.44 -6.17
C THR A 107 0.46 -0.66 -7.42
N THR A 108 -0.51 0.00 -8.03
CA THR A 108 -0.27 0.99 -9.09
C THR A 108 -0.04 2.40 -8.54
N THR A 109 -0.23 2.59 -7.23
CA THR A 109 0.01 3.87 -6.52
C THR A 109 1.43 3.92 -5.96
N TYR A 110 1.70 4.85 -5.03
CA TYR A 110 2.94 4.81 -4.25
C TYR A 110 2.92 3.62 -3.30
N VAL A 111 4.05 2.93 -3.11
CA VAL A 111 4.14 1.79 -2.17
C VAL A 111 3.84 2.19 -0.73
N ASN A 112 4.07 3.46 -0.37
CA ASN A 112 3.72 4.07 0.90
C ASN A 112 2.40 4.88 0.86
N HIS A 113 1.55 4.69 -0.16
CA HIS A 113 0.19 5.24 -0.15
C HIS A 113 -0.70 4.56 0.92
N ALA A 114 -1.86 5.13 1.23
CA ALA A 114 -2.72 4.65 2.33
C ALA A 114 -3.10 3.16 2.25
N SER A 115 -3.54 2.69 1.08
CA SER A 115 -3.98 1.30 0.89
C SER A 115 -2.86 0.28 1.08
N PRO A 116 -1.69 0.39 0.40
CA PRO A 116 -0.58 -0.52 0.67
C PRO A 116 -0.03 -0.33 2.08
N SER A 117 0.03 0.88 2.61
CA SER A 117 0.55 1.12 3.96
C SER A 117 -0.25 0.41 5.06
N GLY A 118 -1.50 0.04 4.85
CA GLY A 118 -2.25 -0.74 5.84
C GLY A 118 -1.67 -2.13 6.13
N VAL A 119 -0.75 -2.66 5.30
CA VAL A 119 -0.08 -3.94 5.56
C VAL A 119 1.15 -3.83 6.46
N PHE A 120 1.78 -2.66 6.57
CA PHE A 120 3.07 -2.50 7.25
C PHE A 120 3.13 -1.27 8.17
N GLY A 121 2.44 -0.18 7.81
CA GLY A 121 2.57 1.13 8.43
C GLY A 121 1.66 1.30 9.63
N LYS A 122 2.17 1.99 10.65
CA LYS A 122 1.48 2.49 11.84
C LYS A 122 1.65 4.01 11.87
N SER A 123 0.64 4.77 11.44
CA SER A 123 0.71 6.23 11.31
C SER A 123 -0.59 6.91 11.71
N ALA A 124 -0.48 8.01 12.46
CA ALA A 124 -1.60 8.90 12.75
C ALA A 124 -2.00 9.76 11.54
N GLU A 125 -1.21 9.79 10.47
CA GLU A 125 -1.54 10.56 9.28
C GLU A 125 -1.00 9.87 8.02
N ARG A 126 -1.93 9.54 7.12
CA ARG A 126 -1.64 8.84 5.86
C ARG A 126 -0.76 9.63 4.90
N THR A 127 -0.66 10.94 5.06
CA THR A 127 0.17 11.81 4.19
C THR A 127 1.62 11.92 4.63
N TRP A 128 2.01 11.30 5.74
CA TRP A 128 3.40 11.21 6.21
C TRP A 128 4.20 10.18 5.38
N TYR A 129 4.25 10.40 4.07
CA TYR A 129 4.93 9.55 3.09
C TYR A 129 6.44 9.51 3.31
N SER A 130 7.04 10.67 3.61
CA SER A 130 8.43 10.83 4.01
C SER A 130 8.54 11.92 5.07
N ASP A 131 9.74 12.07 5.64
CA ASP A 131 10.10 13.13 6.57
C ASP A 131 9.78 14.55 6.06
N LYS A 132 9.79 14.80 4.75
CA LYS A 132 9.35 16.07 4.12
C LYS A 132 7.91 16.45 4.46
N ARG A 133 7.06 15.45 4.70
CA ARG A 133 5.65 15.65 5.05
C ARG A 133 5.43 15.68 6.57
N MET A 134 6.49 15.57 7.36
CA MET A 134 6.47 15.50 8.82
C MET A 134 7.23 16.67 9.45
N ALA A 135 6.73 17.90 9.26
CA ALA A 135 7.35 19.06 9.87
C ALA A 135 7.30 18.96 11.41
N ASN A 136 8.48 18.84 12.03
CA ASN A 136 8.71 18.89 13.48
C ASN A 136 8.24 17.67 14.32
N LEU A 137 8.02 16.50 13.71
CA LEU A 137 7.59 15.30 14.42
C LEU A 137 8.74 14.32 14.68
N LYS A 138 9.64 14.68 15.60
CA LYS A 138 10.87 13.90 15.87
C LYS A 138 10.64 12.49 16.42
N ASN A 139 9.46 12.22 17.00
CA ASN A 139 9.17 10.95 17.68
C ASN A 139 8.37 9.96 16.82
N CYS A 140 7.99 10.33 15.59
CA CYS A 140 7.29 9.44 14.68
C CYS A 140 8.13 9.16 13.44
N LYS A 141 7.98 7.94 12.93
CA LYS A 141 8.59 7.51 11.67
C LYS A 141 7.62 7.74 10.53
N ASP A 142 8.12 8.26 9.42
CA ASP A 142 7.37 8.34 8.17
C ASP A 142 7.13 6.95 7.57
N LEU A 143 6.14 6.84 6.68
CA LEU A 143 5.75 5.57 6.06
C LEU A 143 6.86 4.97 5.20
N ALA A 144 7.72 5.77 4.55
CA ALA A 144 8.84 5.23 3.80
C ALA A 144 9.90 4.59 4.72
N LEU A 145 10.22 5.24 5.85
CA LEU A 145 11.12 4.67 6.85
C LEU A 145 10.53 3.41 7.50
N GLN A 146 9.24 3.41 7.82
CA GLN A 146 8.58 2.21 8.35
C GLN A 146 8.64 1.05 7.34
N LEU A 147 8.39 1.30 6.05
CA LEU A 147 8.51 0.26 5.02
C LEU A 147 9.94 -0.27 4.91
N PHE A 148 10.94 0.62 4.96
CA PHE A 148 12.35 0.25 4.91
C PHE A 148 12.78 -0.64 6.08
N GLU A 149 12.19 -0.43 7.26
CA GLU A 149 12.44 -1.24 8.45
C GLU A 149 11.79 -2.64 8.41
N HIS A 150 10.88 -2.89 7.46
CA HIS A 150 10.34 -4.22 7.17
C HIS A 150 11.23 -4.92 6.13
N ASP A 151 12.38 -5.43 6.58
CA ASP A 151 13.33 -6.20 5.76
C ASP A 151 12.86 -7.63 5.44
N ASP A 152 11.70 -8.00 5.98
CA ASP A 152 11.11 -9.33 5.92
C ASP A 152 10.00 -9.43 4.85
N ILE A 153 9.67 -8.36 4.13
CA ILE A 153 8.71 -8.39 3.02
C ILE A 153 9.41 -8.87 1.75
N ASP A 154 8.95 -10.00 1.21
CA ASP A 154 9.63 -10.66 0.08
C ASP A 154 9.43 -9.93 -1.26
N VAL A 155 8.29 -9.25 -1.45
CA VAL A 155 7.98 -8.51 -2.69
C VAL A 155 7.29 -7.18 -2.40
N ILE A 156 7.89 -6.09 -2.87
CA ILE A 156 7.31 -4.73 -2.85
C ILE A 156 7.33 -4.20 -4.29
N MET A 157 6.15 -3.97 -4.87
CA MET A 157 6.06 -3.39 -6.22
C MET A 157 5.03 -2.26 -6.30
N GLY A 158 5.46 -1.12 -6.84
CA GLY A 158 4.63 0.06 -7.08
C GLY A 158 5.46 1.29 -7.44
N GLY A 159 4.87 2.47 -7.31
CA GLY A 159 5.53 3.76 -7.55
C GLY A 159 6.01 4.45 -6.26
N GLY A 160 6.32 5.74 -6.37
CA GLY A 160 6.64 6.60 -5.21
C GLY A 160 8.12 6.61 -4.82
N LYS A 161 9.02 6.30 -5.77
CA LYS A 161 10.48 6.29 -5.58
C LYS A 161 10.98 7.57 -4.91
N GLU A 162 10.42 8.72 -5.26
CA GLU A 162 10.78 10.03 -4.74
C GLU A 162 10.72 10.11 -3.21
N TRP A 163 9.78 9.41 -2.56
CA TRP A 163 9.62 9.44 -1.10
C TRP A 163 10.75 8.70 -0.34
N PHE A 164 11.53 7.89 -1.04
CA PHE A 164 12.61 7.06 -0.46
C PHE A 164 14.01 7.65 -0.70
N VAL A 165 14.16 8.50 -1.71
CA VAL A 165 15.46 9.09 -2.10
C VAL A 165 15.54 10.59 -1.84
N ASP A 166 14.42 11.31 -1.99
CA ASP A 166 14.37 12.76 -1.84
C ASP A 166 13.86 13.10 -0.43
N ARG A 167 14.73 12.86 0.56
CA ARG A 167 14.43 12.98 2.00
C ARG A 167 15.19 14.12 2.67
N LEU A 168 14.64 14.68 3.76
CA LEU A 168 15.30 15.74 4.54
C LEU A 168 16.50 15.21 5.32
N ASP A 169 16.45 13.95 5.76
CA ASP A 169 17.52 13.26 6.46
C ASP A 169 18.68 12.78 5.56
N GLN A 170 18.61 13.08 4.25
CA GLN A 170 19.62 12.73 3.23
C GLN A 170 19.92 11.23 3.10
N ARG A 171 19.08 10.35 3.64
CA ARG A 171 19.23 8.90 3.46
C ARG A 171 18.60 8.47 2.14
N ASP A 172 19.31 7.60 1.42
CA ASP A 172 18.73 6.84 0.31
C ASP A 172 18.26 5.49 0.84
N LEU A 173 16.95 5.31 0.97
CA LEU A 173 16.36 4.08 1.50
C LEU A 173 16.26 2.95 0.47
N ILE A 174 16.67 3.19 -0.79
CA ILE A 174 16.65 2.17 -1.86
C ILE A 174 18.03 1.52 -2.02
N GLN A 175 19.11 2.29 -1.88
CA GLN A 175 20.48 1.79 -2.10
C GLN A 175 21.01 0.83 -1.03
N VAL A 176 20.25 0.59 0.03
CA VAL A 176 20.64 -0.29 1.15
C VAL A 176 20.03 -1.70 1.01
N ILE A 177 19.22 -1.93 -0.04
CA ILE A 177 18.57 -3.21 -0.38
C ILE A 177 19.20 -3.78 -1.65
#